data_AF-A0A914P749-F1
#
_entry.id   AF-A0A914P749-F1
#
_cell.length_a   1.000
_cell.length_b   1.000
_cell.length_c   1.000
_cell.angle_alpha   90.00
_cell.angle_beta   90.00
_cell.angle_gamma   90.00
#
_symmetry.space_group_name_H-M   'P 1'
#
loop_
_entity.id
_entity.type
_entity.pdbx_description
1 polymer ?
#
loop_
_entity_poly.entity_id
_entity_poly.type
_entity_poly.pdbx_seq_one_letter_code
_entity_poly.pdbx_strand_id
1 'polypeptide(L)'
;MLGKSVYDGFLVDVQLAPVLLAKILGKELCAFDELALVDQDLYKSLTYVKHYKDSDDVADLELTFSVDEEFLGQINTVDLIPSGRSIKVTNENKIVYIHTMAQHRVVKQTKKQRDHFIAGFRSIISPTWLSLFSTHELQMLISGTTYDIDVGDLRKNTGLFFEILKFYFLFYSILWWISFKTSCNKMVMGNY
;
A
#
# COMPACT_ATOMS: atom_id res chain seq x y z
N MET A 1 -3.34 -6.37 -15.18
CA MET A 1 -4.52 -7.19 -14.83
C MET A 1 -5.36 -6.48 -13.77
N LEU A 2 -4.91 -6.35 -12.52
CA LEU A 2 -5.73 -5.76 -11.43
C LEU A 2 -6.31 -4.36 -11.72
N GLY A 3 -5.48 -3.40 -12.12
CA GLY A 3 -5.98 -2.04 -12.40
C GLY A 3 -6.99 -1.96 -13.54
N LYS A 4 -6.92 -2.90 -14.51
CA LYS A 4 -7.88 -3.00 -15.61
C LYS A 4 -9.19 -3.63 -15.14
N SER A 5 -9.12 -4.67 -14.31
CA SER A 5 -10.30 -5.27 -13.67
C SER A 5 -11.08 -4.24 -12.86
N VAL A 6 -10.38 -3.42 -12.06
CA VAL A 6 -11.00 -2.32 -11.31
C VAL A 6 -11.61 -1.27 -12.24
N TYR A 7 -10.93 -0.89 -13.32
CA TYR A 7 -11.46 0.06 -14.31
C TYR A 7 -12.72 -0.46 -15.03
N ASP A 8 -12.76 -1.75 -15.34
CA ASP A 8 -13.87 -2.41 -16.03
C ASP A 8 -15.02 -2.82 -15.08
N GLY A 9 -14.84 -2.65 -13.76
CA GLY A 9 -15.84 -2.99 -12.74
C GLY A 9 -15.90 -4.48 -12.38
N PHE A 10 -14.86 -5.26 -12.71
CA PHE A 10 -14.75 -6.65 -12.28
C PHE A 10 -14.14 -6.76 -10.88
N LEU A 11 -14.84 -7.48 -10.01
CA LEU A 11 -14.34 -7.82 -8.68
C LEU A 11 -13.26 -8.90 -8.76
N VAL A 12 -12.21 -8.72 -7.97
CA VAL A 12 -11.09 -9.64 -7.85
C VAL A 12 -11.00 -10.08 -6.39
N ASP A 13 -11.12 -11.38 -6.15
CA ASP A 13 -11.02 -11.97 -4.81
C ASP A 13 -9.57 -12.00 -4.31
N VAL A 14 -9.05 -10.83 -3.96
CA VAL A 14 -7.70 -10.62 -3.43
C VAL A 14 -7.74 -9.62 -2.30
N GLN A 15 -7.27 -10.05 -1.13
CA GLN A 15 -7.07 -9.15 0.01
C GLN A 15 -5.69 -8.51 -0.05
N LEU A 16 -5.62 -7.21 -0.34
CA LEU A 16 -4.35 -6.49 -0.38
C LEU A 16 -3.97 -5.98 1.01
N ALA A 17 -2.67 -5.95 1.28
CA ALA A 17 -2.15 -5.38 2.51
C ALA A 17 -2.54 -3.89 2.61
N PRO A 18 -3.01 -3.40 3.77
CA PRO A 18 -3.38 -1.99 3.97
C PRO A 18 -2.25 -1.02 3.61
N VAL A 19 -1.01 -1.43 3.86
CA VAL A 19 0.20 -0.67 3.50
C VAL A 19 0.31 -0.49 1.98
N LEU A 20 0.02 -1.53 1.20
CA LEU A 20 0.07 -1.47 -0.26
C LEU A 20 -1.03 -0.53 -0.78
N LEU A 21 -2.24 -0.61 -0.24
CA LEU A 21 -3.35 0.28 -0.59
C LEU A 21 -3.01 1.74 -0.28
N ALA A 22 -2.45 2.02 0.90
CA ALA A 22 -2.01 3.35 1.28
C ALA A 22 -0.97 3.90 0.28
N LYS A 23 -0.01 3.07 -0.15
CA LYS A 23 0.97 3.46 -1.16
C LYS A 23 0.36 3.69 -2.54
N ILE A 24 -0.63 2.88 -2.97
CA ILE A 24 -1.37 3.13 -4.22
C ILE A 24 -2.01 4.51 -4.20
N LEU A 25 -2.67 4.87 -3.08
CA LEU A 25 -3.28 6.18 -2.83
C LEU A 25 -2.28 7.33 -2.68
N GLY A 26 -0.98 7.03 -2.59
CA GLY A 26 0.07 8.05 -2.41
C GLY A 26 0.19 8.54 -0.98
N LYS A 27 -0.36 7.80 0.00
CA LYS A 27 -0.17 8.08 1.42
C LYS A 27 1.18 7.53 1.88
N GLU A 28 1.95 8.36 2.57
CA GLU A 28 3.15 7.92 3.28
C GLU A 28 2.76 7.48 4.68
N LEU A 29 2.94 6.20 4.98
CA LEU A 29 2.86 5.68 6.34
C LEU A 29 4.25 5.73 6.97
N CYS A 30 4.31 5.82 8.30
CA CYS A 30 5.57 5.70 9.02
C CYS A 30 6.10 4.27 8.86
N ALA A 31 7.40 4.12 8.60
CA ALA A 31 8.03 2.80 8.40
C ALA A 31 7.81 1.85 9.60
N PHE A 32 7.70 2.39 10.81
CA PHE A 32 7.43 1.60 12.02
C PHE A 32 6.00 1.06 12.08
N ASP A 33 5.01 1.85 11.65
CA ASP A 33 3.60 1.42 11.58
C ASP A 33 3.39 0.42 10.43
N GLU A 34 4.09 0.63 9.31
CA GLU A 34 4.12 -0.34 8.21
C GLU A 34 4.72 -1.67 8.67
N LEU A 35 5.78 -1.63 9.48
CA LEU A 35 6.42 -2.83 10.01
C LEU A 35 5.46 -3.66 10.87
N ALA A 36 4.62 -3.03 11.70
CA ALA A 36 3.65 -3.73 12.53
C ALA A 36 2.65 -4.58 11.72
N LEU A 37 2.36 -4.16 10.49
CA LEU A 37 1.45 -4.84 9.56
C LEU A 37 2.15 -5.89 8.68
N VAL A 38 3.48 -5.79 8.52
CA VAL A 38 4.27 -6.66 7.64
C VAL A 38 4.94 -7.80 8.43
N ASP A 39 5.53 -7.47 9.58
CA ASP A 39 6.33 -8.40 10.39
C ASP A 39 6.14 -8.07 11.88
N GLN A 40 5.13 -8.72 12.48
CA GLN A 40 4.75 -8.47 13.86
C GLN A 40 5.83 -8.94 14.85
N ASP A 41 6.63 -9.93 14.49
CA ASP A 41 7.67 -10.46 15.37
C ASP A 41 8.87 -9.53 15.42
N LEU A 42 9.32 -9.00 14.27
CA LEU A 42 10.34 -7.95 14.27
C LEU A 42 9.85 -6.68 14.98
N TYR A 43 8.58 -6.32 14.81
CA TYR A 43 7.98 -5.20 15.55
C TYR A 43 8.05 -5.39 17.07
N LYS A 44 7.75 -6.60 17.58
CA LYS A 44 7.87 -6.92 19.02
C LYS A 44 9.33 -6.81 19.48
N SER A 45 10.27 -7.36 18.71
CA SER A 45 11.70 -7.30 19.04
C SER A 45 12.22 -5.85 19.10
N LEU A 46 11.85 -5.01 18.12
CA LEU A 46 12.24 -3.60 18.14
C LEU A 46 11.55 -2.81 19.25
N THR A 47 10.30 -3.15 19.57
CA THR A 47 9.57 -2.57 20.71
C THR A 47 10.24 -2.95 22.03
N TYR A 48 10.75 -4.18 22.15
CA TYR A 48 11.54 -4.61 23.30
C TYR A 48 12.82 -3.76 23.45
N VAL A 49 13.61 -3.62 22.38
CA VAL A 49 14.82 -2.76 22.36
C VAL A 49 14.50 -1.31 22.73
N LYS A 50 13.33 -0.80 22.33
CA LYS A 50 12.86 0.55 22.69
C LYS A 50 12.65 0.71 24.20
N HIS A 51 12.01 -0.25 24.85
CA HIS A 51 11.65 -0.21 26.28
C HIS A 51 12.72 -0.76 27.21
N TYR A 52 13.77 -1.37 26.67
CA TYR A 52 14.90 -1.94 27.44
C TYR A 52 15.66 -0.92 28.33
N LYS A 53 15.36 0.39 28.22
CA LYS A 53 15.99 1.46 28.99
C LYS A 53 15.74 1.37 30.50
N ASP A 54 14.66 0.70 30.90
CA ASP A 54 14.16 0.73 32.28
C ASP A 54 14.83 -0.33 33.18
N SER A 55 15.61 -1.26 32.60
CA SER A 55 16.27 -2.34 33.35
C SER A 55 17.79 -2.42 33.15
N ASP A 56 18.33 -2.26 31.93
CA ASP A 56 19.77 -2.47 31.63
C ASP A 56 20.29 -1.64 30.43
N ASP A 57 21.60 -1.69 30.16
CA ASP A 57 22.21 -1.04 29.00
C ASP A 57 21.95 -1.85 27.72
N VAL A 58 21.41 -1.21 26.67
CA VAL A 58 21.15 -1.86 25.36
C VAL A 58 22.42 -2.44 24.71
N ALA A 59 23.61 -2.02 25.18
CA ALA A 59 24.89 -2.57 24.77
C ALA A 59 25.03 -4.08 25.10
N ASP A 60 24.33 -4.58 26.11
CA ASP A 60 24.35 -5.98 26.54
C ASP A 60 23.68 -6.91 25.53
N LEU A 61 22.83 -6.37 24.65
CA LEU A 61 22.21 -7.11 23.56
C LEU A 61 23.17 -7.36 22.38
N GLU A 62 24.38 -6.78 22.43
CA GLU A 62 25.44 -6.88 21.40
C GLU A 62 24.96 -6.62 19.97
N LEU A 63 23.92 -5.79 19.81
CA LEU A 63 23.35 -5.44 18.52
C LEU A 63 24.31 -4.52 17.74
N THR A 64 24.36 -4.71 16.43
CA THR A 64 25.11 -3.88 15.49
C THR A 64 24.18 -3.32 14.43
N PHE A 65 24.60 -2.29 13.68
CA PHE A 65 23.81 -1.76 12.56
C PHE A 65 23.94 -2.64 11.30
N SER A 66 23.77 -3.95 11.45
CA SER A 66 23.72 -4.92 10.36
C SER A 66 22.63 -5.95 10.61
N VAL A 67 22.10 -6.54 9.54
CA VAL A 67 21.08 -7.58 9.59
C VAL A 67 21.51 -8.78 8.76
N ASP A 68 21.31 -9.98 9.29
CA ASP A 68 21.52 -11.21 8.54
C ASP A 68 20.26 -11.56 7.76
N GLU A 69 20.37 -11.62 6.44
CA GLU A 69 19.29 -12.00 5.55
C GLU A 69 19.62 -13.32 4.88
N GLU A 70 18.74 -14.32 5.05
CA GLU A 70 18.85 -15.56 4.30
C GLU A 70 18.23 -15.38 2.91
N PHE A 71 19.04 -15.63 1.88
CA PHE A 71 18.59 -15.62 0.50
C PHE A 71 19.05 -16.90 -0.21
N LEU A 72 18.08 -17.72 -0.65
CA LEU A 72 18.34 -19.00 -1.35
C LEU A 72 19.27 -19.96 -0.55
N GLY A 73 19.14 -20.00 0.77
CA GLY A 73 19.96 -20.82 1.67
C GLY A 73 21.35 -20.25 1.99
N GLN A 74 21.66 -19.03 1.55
CA GLN A 74 22.88 -18.31 1.93
C GLN A 74 22.54 -17.17 2.89
N ILE A 75 23.22 -17.12 4.03
CA ILE A 75 23.09 -16.03 5.00
C ILE A 75 24.02 -14.90 4.54
N ASN A 76 23.43 -13.78 4.17
CA ASN A 76 24.13 -12.56 3.79
C ASN A 76 23.91 -11.49 4.85
N THR A 77 24.98 -11.04 5.49
CA THR A 77 24.93 -9.90 6.40
C THR A 77 24.88 -8.61 5.57
N VAL A 78 23.84 -7.80 5.78
CA VAL A 78 23.64 -6.52 5.10
C VAL A 78 23.76 -5.38 6.09
N ASP A 79 24.61 -4.41 5.76
CA ASP A 79 24.81 -3.25 6.60
C ASP A 79 23.64 -2.27 6.44
N LEU A 80 23.06 -1.85 7.57
CA LEU A 80 21.94 -0.90 7.61
C LEU A 80 22.41 0.53 7.36
N ILE A 81 23.64 0.85 7.79
CA ILE A 81 24.34 2.12 7.57
C ILE A 81 25.76 1.84 7.04
N PRO A 82 26.46 2.83 6.45
CA PRO A 82 27.85 2.63 6.02
C PRO A 82 28.72 2.15 7.19
N SER A 83 29.37 0.99 7.02
CA SER A 83 30.18 0.33 8.07
C SER A 83 29.39 -0.07 9.32
N GLY A 84 28.11 -0.41 9.18
CA GLY A 84 27.21 -0.69 10.28
C GLY A 84 27.61 -1.87 11.17
N ARG A 85 28.35 -2.85 10.62
CA ARG A 85 28.89 -4.00 11.39
C ARG A 85 29.84 -3.59 12.51
N SER A 86 30.55 -2.47 12.35
CA SER A 86 31.50 -1.96 13.34
C SER A 86 30.85 -1.02 14.36
N ILE A 87 29.58 -0.64 14.14
CA ILE A 87 28.86 0.32 14.97
C ILE A 87 27.92 -0.46 15.87
N LYS A 88 28.19 -0.43 17.18
CA LYS A 88 27.34 -1.04 18.20
C LYS A 88 26.11 -0.17 18.47
N VAL A 89 25.00 -0.82 18.77
CA VAL A 89 23.78 -0.16 19.21
C VAL A 89 23.92 0.20 20.69
N THR A 90 23.76 1.47 21.01
CA THR A 90 23.80 2.04 22.35
C THR A 90 22.47 2.67 22.70
N ASN A 91 22.27 3.01 23.97
CA ASN A 91 21.05 3.68 24.42
C ASN A 91 20.77 5.03 23.73
N GLU A 92 21.81 5.70 23.22
CA GLU A 92 21.71 6.96 22.49
C GLU A 92 21.30 6.75 21.02
N ASN A 93 21.79 5.69 20.38
CA ASN A 93 21.59 5.45 18.95
C ASN A 93 20.48 4.42 18.64
N LYS A 94 19.90 3.76 19.66
CA LYS A 94 18.88 2.72 19.48
C LYS A 94 17.64 3.18 18.71
N ILE A 95 17.25 4.45 18.87
CA ILE A 95 16.10 5.00 18.13
C ILE A 95 16.41 5.05 16.63
N VAL A 96 17.64 5.43 16.27
CA VAL A 96 18.12 5.42 14.89
C VAL A 96 18.14 3.98 14.37
N TYR A 97 18.68 3.03 15.14
CA TYR A 97 18.69 1.61 14.79
C TYR A 97 17.28 1.08 14.49
N ILE A 98 16.31 1.35 15.37
CA ILE A 98 14.90 0.93 15.19
C ILE A 98 14.32 1.49 13.88
N HIS A 99 14.52 2.79 13.62
CA HIS A 99 14.03 3.41 12.39
C HIS A 99 14.70 2.84 11.13
N THR A 100 16.02 2.68 11.13
CA THR A 100 16.75 2.14 9.99
C THR A 100 16.39 0.66 9.73
N MET A 101 16.24 -0.14 10.78
CA MET A 101 15.82 -1.54 10.68
C MET A 101 14.40 -1.66 10.12
N ALA A 102 13.46 -0.87 10.63
CA ALA A 102 12.09 -0.83 10.12
C ALA A 102 12.06 -0.40 8.64
N GLN A 103 12.81 0.64 8.28
CA GLN A 103 12.89 1.10 6.90
C GLN A 103 13.52 0.03 5.98
N HIS A 104 14.60 -0.62 6.40
CA HIS A 104 15.25 -1.68 5.63
C HIS A 104 14.29 -2.84 5.37
N ARG A 105 13.57 -3.32 6.39
CA ARG A 105 12.63 -4.44 6.25
C ARG A 105 11.46 -4.11 5.32
N VAL A 106 10.80 -2.98 5.56
CA VAL A 106 9.59 -2.58 4.82
C VAL A 106 9.91 -2.12 3.38
N VAL A 107 11.03 -1.41 3.20
CA VAL A 107 11.39 -0.83 1.91
C VAL A 107 12.24 -1.81 1.11
N LYS A 108 13.33 -2.35 1.64
CA LYS A 108 14.36 -2.97 0.79
C LYS A 108 13.95 -4.32 0.20
N GLN A 109 13.17 -5.13 0.93
CA GLN A 109 12.81 -6.48 0.48
C GLN A 109 11.76 -6.48 -0.64
N THR A 110 10.83 -5.52 -0.65
CA THR A 110 9.68 -5.54 -1.58
C THR A 110 9.56 -4.28 -2.45
N LYS A 111 10.46 -3.28 -2.31
CA LYS A 111 10.36 -1.99 -3.04
C LYS A 111 10.24 -2.16 -4.54
N LYS A 112 11.09 -2.97 -5.19
CA LYS A 112 11.06 -3.10 -6.66
C LYS A 112 9.71 -3.62 -7.16
N GLN A 113 9.23 -4.73 -6.59
CA GLN A 113 7.97 -5.36 -6.98
C GLN A 113 6.79 -4.41 -6.69
N ARG A 114 6.79 -3.78 -5.51
CA ARG A 114 5.77 -2.84 -5.09
C ARG A 114 5.72 -1.60 -5.99
N ASP A 115 6.86 -1.00 -6.29
CA ASP A 115 6.92 0.24 -7.07
C ASP A 115 6.46 -0.03 -8.52
N HIS A 116 6.85 -1.17 -9.11
CA HIS A 116 6.33 -1.58 -10.42
C HIS A 116 4.83 -1.88 -10.39
N PHE A 117 4.32 -2.51 -9.34
CA PHE A 117 2.90 -2.76 -9.17
C PHE A 117 2.11 -1.45 -9.09
N ILE A 118 2.56 -0.50 -8.25
CA ILE A 118 1.93 0.82 -8.09
C ILE A 118 1.98 1.60 -9.41
N ALA A 119 3.12 1.58 -10.11
CA ALA A 119 3.25 2.23 -11.42
C ALA A 119 2.28 1.63 -12.44
N GLY A 120 2.17 0.30 -12.50
CA GLY A 120 1.21 -0.39 -13.35
C GLY A 120 -0.23 -0.04 -13.02
N PHE A 121 -0.58 0.01 -11.72
CA PHE A 121 -1.93 0.38 -11.28
C PHE A 121 -2.29 1.83 -11.63
N ARG A 122 -1.37 2.77 -11.38
CA ARG A 122 -1.54 4.20 -11.69
C ARG A 122 -1.50 4.53 -13.18
N SER A 123 -0.94 3.63 -14.00
CA SER A 123 -0.98 3.79 -15.47
C SER A 123 -2.38 3.61 -16.05
N ILE A 124 -3.24 2.85 -15.35
CA ILE A 124 -4.60 2.54 -15.78
C ILE A 124 -5.61 3.49 -15.11
N ILE A 125 -5.42 3.75 -13.81
CA ILE A 125 -6.31 4.60 -13.03
C ILE A 125 -5.57 5.87 -12.62
N SER A 126 -6.10 7.02 -13.00
CA SER A 126 -5.49 8.32 -12.69
C SER A 126 -5.35 8.51 -11.17
N PRO A 127 -4.20 9.03 -10.68
CA PRO A 127 -4.01 9.37 -9.27
C PRO A 127 -5.09 10.30 -8.71
N THR A 128 -5.65 11.19 -9.54
CA THR A 128 -6.73 12.12 -9.15
C THR A 128 -8.01 11.40 -8.77
N TRP A 129 -8.30 10.26 -9.41
CA TRP A 129 -9.47 9.45 -9.06
C TRP A 129 -9.20 8.62 -7.82
N LEU A 130 -7.97 8.11 -7.69
CA LEU A 130 -7.55 7.36 -6.50
C LEU A 130 -7.60 8.21 -5.23
N SER A 131 -7.28 9.51 -5.29
CA SER A 131 -7.33 10.39 -4.12
C SER A 131 -8.72 10.58 -3.51
N LEU A 132 -9.78 10.21 -4.22
CA LEU A 132 -11.15 10.29 -3.71
C LEU A 132 -11.50 9.15 -2.76
N PHE A 133 -10.71 8.07 -2.77
CA PHE A 133 -10.98 6.86 -1.99
C PHE A 133 -10.10 6.77 -0.75
N SER A 134 -10.69 6.26 0.32
CA SER A 134 -9.95 5.75 1.48
C SER A 134 -9.33 4.38 1.19
N THR A 135 -8.43 3.93 2.07
CA THR A 135 -7.81 2.59 1.96
C THR A 135 -8.86 1.48 1.98
N HIS A 136 -9.89 1.62 2.82
CA HIS A 136 -10.99 0.67 2.91
C HIS A 136 -11.85 0.67 1.64
N GLU A 137 -12.20 1.84 1.11
CA GLU A 137 -13.01 1.93 -0.11
C GLU A 137 -12.27 1.38 -1.32
N LEU A 138 -10.96 1.60 -1.43
CA LEU A 138 -10.15 0.99 -2.47
C LEU A 138 -10.15 -0.55 -2.37
N GLN A 139 -10.09 -1.10 -1.16
CA GLN A 139 -10.20 -2.55 -0.94
C GLN A 139 -11.58 -3.09 -1.36
N MET A 140 -12.65 -2.36 -1.04
CA MET A 140 -14.02 -2.70 -1.46
C MET A 140 -14.20 -2.59 -2.97
N LEU A 141 -13.56 -1.62 -3.61
CA LEU A 141 -13.58 -1.48 -5.07
C LEU A 141 -12.90 -2.67 -5.76
N ILE A 142 -11.86 -3.21 -5.14
CA ILE A 142 -11.12 -4.36 -5.66
C ILE A 142 -11.86 -5.67 -5.41
N SER A 143 -12.36 -5.90 -4.20
CA SER A 143 -12.80 -7.22 -3.72
C SER A 143 -14.30 -7.33 -3.48
N GLY A 144 -15.02 -6.22 -3.62
CA GLY A 144 -16.42 -6.10 -3.24
C GLY A 144 -16.62 -5.96 -1.73
N THR A 145 -17.88 -5.95 -1.32
CA THR A 145 -18.29 -5.99 0.08
C THR A 145 -18.85 -7.36 0.40
N THR A 146 -18.46 -7.94 1.53
CA THR A 146 -19.04 -9.20 2.04
C THR A 146 -20.42 -9.00 2.68
N TYR A 147 -20.84 -7.76 2.90
CA TYR A 147 -22.17 -7.43 3.37
C TYR A 147 -23.14 -7.46 2.20
N ASP A 148 -24.18 -8.27 2.31
CA ASP A 148 -25.38 -8.14 1.47
C ASP A 148 -25.94 -6.75 1.71
N ILE A 149 -25.76 -5.88 0.71
CA ILE A 149 -26.33 -4.55 0.72
C ILE A 149 -27.85 -4.73 0.57
N ASP A 150 -28.61 -4.56 1.65
CA ASP A 150 -30.07 -4.57 1.59
C ASP A 150 -30.56 -3.38 0.77
N VAL A 151 -30.89 -3.68 -0.49
CA VAL A 151 -31.42 -2.72 -1.47
C VAL A 151 -32.71 -2.06 -0.95
N GLY A 152 -33.45 -2.73 -0.05
CA GLY A 152 -34.66 -2.23 0.59
C GLY A 152 -34.39 -1.14 1.63
N ASP A 153 -33.30 -1.24 2.38
CA ASP A 153 -32.92 -0.26 3.41
C ASP A 153 -32.24 0.98 2.80
N LEU A 154 -31.41 0.77 1.77
CA LEU A 154 -30.83 1.86 0.97
C LEU A 154 -31.91 2.70 0.28
N ARG A 155 -32.93 2.06 -0.30
CA ARG A 155 -34.02 2.76 -0.99
C ARG A 155 -34.85 3.62 -0.05
N LYS A 156 -34.95 3.26 1.23
CA LYS A 156 -35.72 4.01 2.24
C LYS A 156 -34.94 5.18 2.84
N ASN A 157 -33.63 5.01 3.07
CA ASN A 157 -32.84 5.99 3.81
C ASN A 157 -31.97 6.92 2.96
N THR A 158 -31.87 6.71 1.65
CA THR A 158 -30.97 7.51 0.82
C THR A 158 -31.58 8.03 -0.49
N GLY A 159 -32.58 8.91 -0.40
CA GLY A 159 -32.99 9.73 -1.56
C GLY A 159 -31.84 10.59 -2.12
N LEU A 160 -30.90 11.02 -1.27
CA LEU A 160 -29.76 11.86 -1.65
C LEU A 160 -28.51 11.07 -2.08
N PHE A 161 -28.23 9.91 -1.47
CA PHE A 161 -27.06 9.09 -1.84
C PHE A 161 -27.26 8.38 -3.18
N PHE A 162 -28.50 7.97 -3.50
CA PHE A 162 -28.82 7.36 -4.79
C PHE A 162 -28.69 8.34 -5.96
N GLU A 163 -28.96 9.63 -5.75
CA GLU A 163 -28.72 10.67 -6.76
C GLU A 163 -27.23 10.88 -6.98
N ILE A 164 -26.38 10.83 -5.95
CA ILE A 164 -24.92 10.95 -6.09
C ILE A 164 -24.33 9.73 -6.79
N LEU A 165 -24.78 8.52 -6.45
CA LEU A 165 -24.31 7.29 -7.12
C LEU A 165 -24.81 7.21 -8.56
N LYS A 166 -26.05 7.63 -8.84
CA LYS A 166 -26.55 7.81 -10.21
C LYS A 166 -25.77 8.89 -10.93
N PHE A 167 -25.41 10.01 -10.31
CA PHE A 167 -24.58 11.02 -10.93
C PHE A 167 -23.20 10.46 -11.27
N TYR A 168 -22.59 9.67 -10.39
CA TYR A 168 -21.34 9.00 -10.67
C TYR A 168 -21.50 8.00 -11.82
N PHE A 169 -22.47 7.10 -11.78
CA PHE A 169 -22.66 6.10 -12.83
C PHE A 169 -23.06 6.73 -14.17
N LEU A 170 -23.89 7.77 -14.16
CA LEU A 170 -24.34 8.49 -15.34
C LEU A 170 -23.21 9.38 -15.89
N PHE A 171 -22.42 10.05 -15.04
CA PHE A 171 -21.25 10.83 -15.44
C PHE A 171 -20.18 9.94 -16.08
N TYR A 172 -19.91 8.76 -15.50
CA TYR A 172 -19.00 7.78 -16.08
C TYR A 172 -19.56 7.15 -17.36
N SER A 173 -20.86 6.89 -17.44
CA SER A 173 -21.51 6.40 -18.66
C SER A 173 -21.51 7.45 -19.78
N ILE A 174 -21.69 8.73 -19.45
CA ILE A 174 -21.65 9.85 -20.39
C ILE A 174 -20.21 10.11 -20.85
N LEU A 175 -19.23 10.11 -19.95
CA LEU A 175 -17.81 10.21 -20.31
C LEU A 175 -17.35 9.03 -21.16
N TRP A 176 -17.81 7.82 -20.85
CA TRP A 176 -17.56 6.63 -21.66
C TRP A 176 -18.21 6.74 -23.04
N TRP A 177 -19.46 7.23 -23.12
CA TRP A 177 -20.15 7.45 -24.39
C TRP A 177 -19.49 8.55 -25.24
N ILE A 178 -19.05 9.64 -24.63
CA ILE A 178 -18.31 10.72 -25.29
C ILE A 178 -16.95 10.21 -25.77
N SER A 179 -16.22 9.46 -24.94
CA SER A 179 -14.94 8.84 -25.33
C SER A 179 -15.10 7.85 -26.48
N PHE A 180 -16.16 7.03 -26.44
CA PHE A 180 -16.52 6.10 -27.51
C PHE A 180 -16.86 6.83 -28.82
N LYS A 181 -17.63 7.93 -28.75
CA LYS A 181 -17.99 8.74 -29.94
C LYS A 181 -16.77 9.44 -30.55
N THR A 182 -15.87 9.94 -29.72
CA THR A 182 -14.61 10.58 -30.19
C THR A 182 -13.66 9.57 -30.81
N SER A 183 -13.64 8.33 -30.30
CA SER A 183 -12.82 7.23 -30.85
C SER A 183 -13.41 6.70 -32.18
N CYS A 184 -14.73 6.58 -32.30
CA CYS A 184 -15.39 6.22 -33.55
C CYS A 184 -15.22 7.28 -34.66
N ASN A 185 -15.28 8.58 -34.33
CA ASN A 185 -15.09 9.64 -35.34
C ASN A 185 -13.65 9.73 -35.87
N LYS A 186 -12.64 9.33 -35.09
CA LYS A 186 -11.25 9.23 -35.57
C LYS A 186 -11.02 8.05 -36.52
N MET A 187 -11.86 7.02 -36.47
CA MET A 187 -11.76 5.85 -37.35
C MET A 187 -12.43 6.07 -38.71
N VAL A 188 -13.37 7.02 -38.82
CA VAL A 188 -14.10 7.32 -40.08
C VAL A 188 -13.45 8.46 -40.90
N MET A 189 -12.61 9.30 -40.30
CA MET A 189 -11.97 10.45 -40.98
C MET A 189 -10.48 10.24 -41.31
N GLY A 190 -9.98 9.00 -41.21
CA GLY A 190 -8.57 8.63 -41.45
C GLY A 190 -8.30 7.93 -42.80
N ASN A 191 -9.20 8.05 -43.78
CA ASN A 191 -8.97 7.55 -45.14
C ASN A 191 -9.50 8.57 -46.17
N TYR A 192 -8.78 9.68 -46.34
CA TYR A 192 -8.67 10.44 -47.60
C TYR A 192 -7.30 11.14 -47.62
#